data_AF-A0A2M6YRR8-F1
#
_entry.id   AF-A0A2M6YRR8-F1
#
_cell.length_a   1.000
_cell.length_b   1.000
_cell.length_c   1.000
_cell.angle_alpha   90.00
_cell.angle_beta   90.00
_cell.angle_gamma   90.00
#
_symmetry.space_group_name_H-M   'P 1'
#
loop_
_entity.id
_entity.type
_entity.pdbx_description
1 polymer ?
#
loop_
_entity_poly.entity_id
_entity_poly.type
_entity_poly.pdbx_seq_one_letter_code
_entity_poly.pdbx_strand_id
1 'polypeptide(L)'
;MGKKEEDLLVEIKRLEEQIASVTLPPDLKERLKAAIERLRLAFRFENYSKNFDEISRYVDWVCSLPWVKQSDDILDLGHARKVLDENHFGLIQTKERILEYLAVLKLQKERQKERQKEGKIR
;
A
#
# COMPACT_ATOMS: atom_id res chain seq x y z
N MET A 1 -13.21 -27.03 27.09
CA MET A 1 -13.53 -25.76 26.39
C MET A 1 -12.48 -24.68 26.63
N GLY A 2 -11.97 -24.46 27.85
CA GLY A 2 -11.03 -23.37 28.15
C GLY A 2 -9.72 -23.31 27.33
N LYS A 3 -9.08 -24.45 27.03
CA LYS A 3 -7.79 -24.46 26.30
C LYS A 3 -7.88 -23.91 24.87
N LYS A 4 -8.98 -24.20 24.15
CA LYS A 4 -9.21 -23.69 22.77
C LYS A 4 -9.50 -22.19 22.74
N GLU A 5 -10.11 -21.66 23.80
CA GLU A 5 -10.44 -20.24 23.93
C GLU A 5 -9.17 -19.43 24.25
N GLU A 6 -8.28 -19.98 25.07
CA GLU A 6 -7.00 -19.38 25.41
C GLU A 6 -6.05 -19.31 24.21
N ASP A 7 -5.91 -20.40 23.44
CA ASP A 7 -5.10 -20.45 22.21
C ASP A 7 -5.57 -19.41 21.16
N LEU A 8 -6.88 -19.19 21.07
CA LEU A 8 -7.49 -18.23 20.16
C LEU A 8 -7.27 -16.78 20.58
N LEU A 9 -7.36 -16.49 21.88
CA LEU A 9 -7.07 -15.14 22.38
C LEU A 9 -5.62 -14.76 22.13
N VAL A 10 -4.70 -15.72 22.19
CA VAL A 10 -3.29 -15.52 21.81
C VAL A 10 -3.19 -15.18 20.33
N GLU A 11 -3.86 -15.93 19.47
CA GLU A 11 -3.77 -15.74 18.03
C GLU A 11 -4.44 -14.43 17.54
N ILE A 12 -5.58 -14.05 18.13
CA ILE A 12 -6.20 -12.75 17.85
C ILE A 12 -5.30 -11.61 18.29
N LYS A 13 -4.66 -11.71 19.47
CA LYS A 13 -3.69 -10.71 19.93
C LYS A 13 -2.53 -10.57 18.95
N ARG A 14 -2.04 -11.68 18.39
CA ARG A 14 -0.99 -11.67 17.34
C ARG A 14 -1.41 -10.83 16.13
N LEU A 15 -2.65 -10.98 15.66
CA LEU A 15 -3.18 -10.17 14.56
C LEU A 15 -3.31 -8.68 14.93
N GLU A 16 -3.73 -8.37 16.16
CA GLU A 16 -3.82 -6.99 16.65
C GLU A 16 -2.44 -6.33 16.75
N GLU A 17 -1.45 -7.05 17.24
CA GLU A 17 -0.05 -6.61 17.30
C GLU A 17 0.51 -6.36 15.90
N GLN A 18 0.23 -7.24 14.94
CA GLN A 18 0.66 -7.08 13.56
C GLN A 18 0.05 -5.81 12.94
N ILE A 19 -1.23 -5.54 13.15
CA ILE A 19 -1.89 -4.31 12.69
C ILE A 19 -1.29 -3.08 13.37
N ALA A 20 -0.92 -3.17 14.65
CA ALA A 20 -0.32 -2.07 15.39
C ALA A 20 1.13 -1.78 14.94
N SER A 21 1.84 -2.79 14.44
CA SER A 21 3.24 -2.67 13.98
C SER A 21 3.40 -1.96 12.64
N VAL A 22 2.32 -1.84 11.84
CA VAL A 22 2.34 -1.25 10.51
C VAL A 22 1.57 0.07 10.48
N THR A 23 2.13 1.07 9.80
CA THR A 23 1.41 2.32 9.54
C THR A 23 0.38 2.11 8.44
N LEU A 24 -0.89 2.14 8.82
CA LEU A 24 -2.03 1.95 7.92
C LEU A 24 -2.82 3.24 7.76
N PRO A 25 -3.44 3.47 6.58
CA PRO A 25 -4.47 4.48 6.42
C PRO A 25 -5.61 4.31 7.45
N PRO A 26 -6.21 5.40 7.94
CA PRO A 26 -7.20 5.35 9.01
C PRO A 26 -8.42 4.47 8.66
N ASP A 27 -8.95 4.60 7.44
CA ASP A 27 -10.08 3.78 6.94
C ASP A 27 -9.76 2.27 6.98
N LEU A 28 -8.55 1.88 6.58
CA LEU A 28 -8.13 0.48 6.59
C LEU A 28 -7.94 -0.04 8.01
N LYS A 29 -7.39 0.78 8.91
CA LYS A 29 -7.24 0.41 10.32
C LYS A 29 -8.59 0.12 10.98
N GLU A 30 -9.61 0.92 10.68
CA GLU A 30 -10.97 0.70 11.17
C GLU A 30 -11.59 -0.59 10.60
N ARG A 31 -11.42 -0.85 9.30
CA ARG A 31 -11.90 -2.08 8.66
C ARG A 31 -11.28 -3.34 9.26
N LEU A 32 -9.96 -3.34 9.52
CA LEU A 32 -9.28 -4.49 10.11
C LEU A 32 -9.71 -4.73 11.56
N LYS A 33 -9.90 -3.66 12.35
CA LYS A 33 -10.48 -3.78 13.70
C LYS A 33 -11.88 -4.40 13.66
N ALA A 34 -12.74 -3.94 12.76
CA ALA A 34 -14.08 -4.49 12.60
C ALA A 34 -14.06 -5.97 12.15
N ALA A 35 -13.07 -6.38 11.35
CA ALA A 35 -12.88 -7.79 10.97
C ALA A 35 -12.47 -8.65 12.17
N ILE A 36 -11.53 -8.17 13.00
CA ILE A 36 -11.12 -8.86 14.24
C ILE A 36 -12.29 -9.00 15.22
N GLU A 37 -13.12 -7.97 15.38
CA GLU A 37 -14.31 -8.06 16.23
C GLU A 37 -15.31 -9.11 15.71
N ARG A 38 -15.50 -9.22 14.39
CA ARG A 38 -16.31 -10.30 13.81
C ARG A 38 -15.71 -11.67 14.06
N LEU A 39 -14.38 -11.80 14.01
CA LEU A 39 -13.69 -13.04 14.32
C LEU A 39 -13.91 -13.48 15.78
N ARG A 40 -13.86 -12.53 16.73
CA ARG A 40 -14.20 -12.77 18.15
C ARG A 40 -15.63 -13.26 18.33
N LEU A 41 -16.58 -12.74 17.54
CA LEU A 41 -17.98 -13.17 17.58
C LEU A 41 -18.19 -14.54 16.94
N ALA A 42 -17.56 -14.81 15.79
CA ALA A 42 -17.68 -16.06 15.04
C ALA A 42 -17.23 -17.29 15.85
N PHE A 43 -16.31 -17.11 16.80
CA PHE A 43 -15.89 -18.15 17.72
C PHE A 43 -17.04 -18.72 18.57
N ARG A 44 -18.02 -17.87 18.94
CA ARG A 44 -19.15 -18.31 19.77
C ARG A 44 -20.14 -19.23 19.03
N PHE A 45 -20.04 -19.31 17.70
CA PHE A 45 -21.04 -19.96 16.84
C PHE A 45 -20.44 -21.08 15.96
N GLU A 46 -19.37 -21.74 16.41
CA GLU A 46 -18.73 -22.93 15.79
C GLU A 46 -18.15 -22.77 14.36
N ASN A 47 -18.36 -21.63 13.69
CA ASN A 47 -17.81 -21.31 12.35
C ASN A 47 -16.41 -20.66 12.41
N TYR A 48 -15.61 -20.98 13.42
CA TYR A 48 -14.37 -20.25 13.71
C TYR A 48 -13.26 -20.46 12.66
N SER A 49 -12.94 -21.73 12.34
CA SER A 49 -11.74 -22.07 11.57
C SER A 49 -11.69 -21.40 10.19
N LYS A 50 -12.80 -21.41 9.44
CA LYS A 50 -12.85 -20.84 8.10
C LYS A 50 -12.71 -19.31 8.12
N ASN A 51 -13.42 -18.65 9.03
CA ASN A 51 -13.38 -17.20 9.16
C ASN A 51 -12.01 -16.71 9.67
N PHE A 52 -11.36 -17.51 10.52
CA PHE A 52 -10.02 -17.23 11.02
C PHE A 52 -9.00 -17.21 9.88
N ASP A 53 -8.95 -18.27 9.08
CA ASP A 53 -7.97 -18.39 7.98
C ASP A 53 -8.12 -17.28 6.94
N GLU A 54 -9.36 -16.89 6.63
CA GLU A 54 -9.66 -15.80 5.70
C GLU A 54 -9.22 -14.44 6.25
N ILE A 55 -9.53 -14.16 7.52
CA ILE A 55 -9.19 -12.88 8.17
C ILE A 55 -7.69 -12.76 8.41
N SER A 56 -7.03 -13.82 8.90
CA SER A 56 -5.56 -13.82 9.09
C SER A 56 -4.86 -13.57 7.76
N ARG A 57 -5.26 -14.25 6.68
CA ARG A 57 -4.67 -14.05 5.35
C ARG A 57 -4.87 -12.61 4.85
N TYR A 58 -6.04 -12.03 5.10
CA TYR A 58 -6.32 -10.64 4.75
C TYR A 58 -5.45 -9.65 5.54
N VAL A 59 -5.32 -9.85 6.85
CA VAL A 59 -4.44 -9.04 7.71
C VAL A 59 -3.00 -9.14 7.24
N ASP A 60 -2.50 -10.34 6.94
CA ASP A 60 -1.15 -10.57 6.41
C ASP A 60 -0.92 -9.82 5.10
N TRP A 61 -1.86 -9.94 4.15
CA TRP A 61 -1.77 -9.24 2.88
C TRP A 61 -1.73 -7.73 3.06
N VAL A 62 -2.66 -7.17 3.84
CA VAL A 62 -2.73 -5.72 4.05
C VAL A 62 -1.48 -5.19 4.76
N CYS A 63 -1.00 -5.91 5.78
CA CYS A 63 0.20 -5.52 6.53
C CYS A 63 1.49 -5.65 5.70
N SER A 64 1.52 -6.51 4.67
CA SER A 64 2.68 -6.67 3.79
C SER A 64 2.90 -5.51 2.81
N LEU A 65 1.89 -4.66 2.59
CA LEU A 65 1.95 -3.61 1.60
C LEU A 65 2.73 -2.37 2.09
N PRO A 66 3.54 -1.73 1.23
CA PRO A 66 4.36 -0.58 1.60
C PRO A 66 3.55 0.73 1.61
N TRP A 67 2.60 0.87 2.55
CA TRP A 67 1.69 2.03 2.61
C TRP A 67 2.37 3.40 2.71
N VAL A 68 3.50 3.47 3.43
CA VAL A 68 4.25 4.71 3.67
C VAL A 68 5.47 4.82 2.76
N LYS A 69 6.03 3.69 2.34
CA LYS A 69 7.30 3.66 1.60
C LYS A 69 7.03 3.90 0.12
N GLN A 70 7.56 5.00 -0.39
CA GLN A 70 7.52 5.36 -1.80
C GLN A 70 8.95 5.52 -2.33
N SER A 71 9.16 5.22 -3.61
CA SER A 71 10.41 5.52 -4.30
C SER A 71 10.40 6.96 -4.81
N ASP A 72 11.58 7.56 -4.93
CA ASP A 72 11.72 8.85 -5.60
C ASP A 72 11.62 8.69 -7.12
N ASP A 73 10.70 9.42 -7.75
CA ASP A 73 10.62 9.44 -9.22
C ASP A 73 11.80 10.21 -9.83
N ILE A 74 12.47 9.57 -10.80
CA ILE A 74 13.52 10.17 -11.62
C ILE A 74 12.91 10.68 -12.93
N LEU A 75 12.58 11.97 -12.99
CA LEU A 75 11.98 12.63 -14.15
C LEU A 75 13.02 13.39 -14.98
N ASP A 76 14.14 12.73 -15.30
CA ASP A 76 15.16 13.24 -16.21
C ASP A 76 14.93 12.69 -17.62
N LEU A 77 14.53 13.57 -18.54
CA LEU A 77 14.27 13.21 -19.94
C LEU A 77 15.54 12.83 -20.70
N GLY A 78 16.70 13.40 -20.35
CA GLY A 78 17.97 13.06 -20.98
C GLY A 78 18.41 11.66 -20.59
N HIS A 79 18.31 11.33 -19.29
CA HIS A 79 18.54 9.98 -18.79
C HIS A 79 17.55 8.98 -19.40
N ALA A 80 16.24 9.28 -19.39
CA ALA A 80 15.22 8.41 -19.95
C ALA A 80 15.45 8.10 -21.44
N ARG A 81 15.80 9.12 -22.25
CA ARG A 81 16.11 8.94 -23.67
C ARG A 81 17.29 7.98 -23.86
N LYS A 82 18.38 8.20 -23.12
CA LYS A 82 19.58 7.34 -23.19
C LYS A 82 19.24 5.88 -22.89
N VAL A 83 18.52 5.62 -21.80
CA VAL A 83 18.13 4.25 -21.40
C VAL A 83 17.20 3.61 -22.42
N LEU A 84 16.26 4.36 -23.00
CA LEU A 84 15.37 3.86 -24.05
C LEU A 84 16.14 3.48 -25.31
N ASP A 85 17.13 4.29 -25.71
CA ASP A 85 17.95 4.06 -26.89
C ASP A 85 18.94 2.92 -26.71
N GLU A 86 19.50 2.74 -25.51
CA GLU A 86 20.42 1.63 -25.18
C GLU A 86 19.69 0.28 -25.13
N ASN A 87 18.50 0.22 -24.53
CA ASN A 87 17.81 -1.05 -24.29
C ASN A 87 16.86 -1.47 -25.43
N HIS A 88 16.52 -0.56 -26.35
CA HIS A 88 15.56 -0.84 -27.42
C HIS A 88 16.01 -0.20 -28.73
N PHE A 89 16.24 -1.01 -29.77
CA PHE A 89 16.53 -0.51 -31.11
C PHE A 89 15.26 -0.04 -31.83
N GLY A 90 15.31 1.10 -32.53
CA GLY A 90 14.16 1.65 -33.25
C GLY A 90 13.08 2.25 -32.33
N LEU A 91 11.81 1.96 -32.61
CA LEU A 91 10.63 2.43 -31.86
C LEU A 91 10.55 3.96 -31.68
N ILE A 92 10.98 4.73 -32.69
CA ILE A 92 11.13 6.19 -32.61
C ILE A 92 9.83 6.86 -32.11
N GLN A 93 8.70 6.57 -32.75
CA GLN A 93 7.40 7.16 -32.37
C GLN A 93 6.97 6.76 -30.95
N THR A 94 7.21 5.52 -30.54
CA THR A 94 6.86 5.04 -29.19
C THR A 94 7.74 5.68 -28.13
N LYS A 95 9.05 5.80 -28.38
CA LYS A 95 9.99 6.45 -27.47
C LYS A 95 9.68 7.93 -27.31
N GLU A 96 9.38 8.63 -28.41
CA GLU A 96 8.92 10.01 -28.36
C GLU A 96 7.66 10.14 -27.50
N ARG A 97 6.69 9.24 -27.66
CA ARG A 97 5.46 9.25 -26.85
C ARG A 97 5.71 9.03 -25.35
N ILE A 98 6.64 8.15 -25.00
CA ILE A 98 7.05 7.94 -23.60
C ILE A 98 7.69 9.22 -23.04
N LEU A 99 8.59 9.84 -23.81
CA LEU A 99 9.26 11.09 -23.40
C LEU A 99 8.28 12.26 -23.27
N GLU A 100 7.29 12.39 -24.16
CA GLU A 100 6.21 13.37 -24.04
C GLU A 100 5.43 13.18 -22.74
N TYR A 101 5.06 11.94 -22.41
CA TYR A 101 4.35 11.63 -21.18
C TYR A 101 5.18 11.98 -19.94
N LEU A 102 6.46 11.60 -19.92
CA LEU A 102 7.38 11.98 -18.85
C LEU A 102 7.56 13.50 -18.73
N ALA A 103 7.55 14.24 -19.85
CA ALA A 103 7.63 15.70 -19.85
C ALA A 103 6.40 16.32 -19.21
N VAL A 104 5.19 15.80 -19.49
CA VAL A 104 3.96 16.24 -18.84
C VAL A 104 4.00 15.98 -17.33
N LEU A 105 4.45 14.79 -16.90
CA LEU A 105 4.60 14.46 -15.48
C LEU A 105 5.59 15.39 -14.78
N LYS A 106 6.72 15.68 -15.42
CA LYS A 106 7.72 16.63 -14.91
C LYS A 106 7.11 18.03 -14.70
N LEU A 107 6.42 18.55 -15.70
CA LEU A 107 5.75 19.85 -15.64
C LEU A 107 4.63 19.91 -14.58
N GLN A 108 3.91 18.81 -14.37
CA GLN A 108 2.90 18.72 -13.30
C GLN A 108 3.55 18.77 -11.92
N LYS A 109 4.65 18.03 -11.71
CA LYS A 109 5.41 18.01 -10.45
C LYS A 109 6.02 19.38 -10.14
N GLU A 110 6.57 20.07 -11.14
CA GLU A 110 7.10 21.43 -11.01
C GLU A 110 6.01 22.42 -10.60
N ARG A 111 4.86 22.44 -11.30
CA ARG A 111 3.72 23.29 -10.95
C ARG A 111 3.14 23.02 -9.56
N GLN A 112 3.14 21.76 -9.11
CA GLN A 112 2.73 21.43 -7.74
C GLN A 112 3.70 22.01 -6.71
N LYS A 113 5.02 21.92 -6.96
CA LYS A 113 6.03 22.51 -6.07
C LYS A 113 5.89 24.04 -6.00
N GLU A 114 5.60 24.70 -7.11
CA GLU A 114 5.37 26.15 -7.15
C GLU A 114 4.16 26.56 -6.31
N ARG A 115 3.00 25.92 -6.52
CA ARG A 115 1.80 26.17 -5.71
C ARG A 115 2.01 25.95 -4.21
N GLN A 116 2.78 24.93 -3.85
CA GLN A 116 3.12 24.66 -2.44
C GLN A 116 4.04 25.73 -1.83
N LYS A 117 4.88 26.39 -2.63
CA LYS A 117 5.70 27.52 -2.17
C LYS A 117 4.84 28.76 -1.96
N GLU A 118 3.95 29.07 -2.91
CA GLU A 118 3.05 30.23 -2.82
C GLU A 118 2.08 30.13 -1.63
N GLY A 119 1.52 28.93 -1.38
CA GLY A 119 0.62 28.69 -0.25
C GLY A 119 1.30 28.69 1.13
N LYS A 120 2.64 28.63 1.21
CA LYS A 120 3.41 28.76 2.46
C LYS A 120 3.84 30.20 2.76
N ILE A 121 3.70 31.11 1.80
CA ILE A 121 4.06 32.54 1.92
C ILE A 121 2.86 33.37 2.40
N ARG A 122 1.65 32.81 2.39
CA ARG A 122 0.45 33.34 3.05
C ARG A 122 0.22 32.67 4.39
#